data_AF-A0A4R9JCU6-F1
#
_entry.id   AF-A0A4R9JCU6-F1
#
_cell.length_a   1.000
_cell.length_b   1.000
_cell.length_c   1.000
_cell.angle_alpha   90.00
_cell.angle_beta   90.00
_cell.angle_gamma   90.00
#
_symmetry.space_group_name_H-M   'P 1'
#
loop_
_entity.id
_entity.type
_entity.pdbx_description
1 polymer ?
#
loop_
_entity_poly.entity_id
_entity_poly.type
_entity_poly.pdbx_seq_one_letter_code
_entity_poly.pdbx_strand_id
1 'polypeptide(L)'
;MKRLYFSLTLLLSFFSFAYCGDGTPVIESIDGNKITISSFESALDTALDSLSRTQNIEKKNVIKFLFIEEESKVPQAFLQLRPEFKKRRFFDRYHEMMVVKSAADKSGFSKRSDIKEILKFQEMQLIYGMYIAEQIESRIKISEQDLAQGCQELRTKYKQAESLTLEQCYDAARAQIKGRKSEEIYKSVLDRIKETVAIKHNEKFDLEKYLDKEFSIPGVNKVEAPAPETTTSTPAPEAAPAAETK
;
A
#
# COMPACT_ATOMS: atom_id res chain seq x y z
N MET A 1 22.93 -63.76 -8.00
CA MET A 1 23.22 -62.31 -8.17
C MET A 1 22.10 -61.47 -8.80
N LYS A 2 20.86 -61.98 -9.00
CA LYS A 2 19.74 -61.18 -9.55
C LYS A 2 18.75 -60.63 -8.50
N ARG A 3 18.80 -61.10 -7.25
CA ARG A 3 17.88 -60.67 -6.17
C ARG A 3 18.40 -59.52 -5.30
N LEU A 4 19.72 -59.25 -5.29
CA LEU A 4 20.29 -58.10 -4.56
C LEU A 4 20.15 -56.76 -5.31
N TYR A 5 20.06 -56.79 -6.64
CA TYR A 5 19.92 -55.57 -7.44
C TYR A 5 18.52 -54.94 -7.36
N PHE A 6 17.49 -55.76 -7.07
CA PHE A 6 16.10 -55.29 -7.01
C PHE A 6 15.77 -54.53 -5.73
N SER A 7 16.47 -54.83 -4.61
CA SER A 7 16.28 -54.10 -3.35
C SER A 7 17.05 -52.77 -3.31
N LEU A 8 18.12 -52.63 -4.10
CA LEU A 8 18.93 -51.39 -4.12
C LEU A 8 18.31 -50.30 -5.01
N THR A 9 17.50 -50.67 -6.01
CA THR A 9 16.78 -49.69 -6.86
C THR A 9 15.49 -49.17 -6.22
N LEU A 10 14.89 -49.91 -5.28
CA LEU A 10 13.70 -49.47 -4.54
C LEU A 10 14.04 -48.49 -3.40
N LEU A 11 15.30 -48.44 -2.96
CA LEU A 11 15.76 -47.53 -1.89
C LEU A 11 16.26 -46.18 -2.42
N LEU A 12 16.57 -46.07 -3.72
CA LEU A 12 16.94 -44.80 -4.36
C LEU A 12 15.74 -43.97 -4.83
N SER A 13 14.54 -44.56 -4.91
CA SER A 13 13.31 -43.86 -5.31
C SER A 13 12.61 -43.13 -4.15
N PHE A 14 13.08 -43.29 -2.91
CA PHE A 14 12.58 -42.55 -1.75
C PHE A 14 13.27 -41.19 -1.52
N PHE A 15 14.29 -40.82 -2.31
CA PHE A 15 14.87 -39.46 -2.27
C PHE A 15 14.25 -38.50 -3.29
N SER A 16 13.25 -38.95 -4.05
CA SER A 16 12.46 -38.09 -4.93
C SER A 16 11.24 -37.47 -4.22
N PHE A 17 11.35 -37.19 -2.92
CA PHE A 17 10.40 -36.29 -2.26
C PHE A 17 10.62 -34.87 -2.80
N ALA A 18 9.80 -34.50 -3.77
CA ALA A 18 9.35 -33.14 -4.03
C ALA A 18 10.44 -32.06 -3.90
N TYR A 19 11.18 -31.86 -4.99
CA TYR A 19 11.90 -30.62 -5.28
C TYR A 19 10.89 -29.47 -5.52
N CYS A 20 10.08 -29.17 -4.49
CA CYS A 20 9.18 -28.03 -4.39
C CYS A 20 9.80 -27.04 -3.41
N GLY A 21 10.82 -26.33 -3.88
CA GLY A 21 11.51 -25.28 -3.15
C GLY A 21 12.42 -24.50 -4.09
N ASP A 22 12.83 -23.31 -3.68
CA ASP A 22 13.69 -22.40 -4.44
C ASP A 22 15.17 -22.86 -4.55
N GLY A 23 15.46 -24.11 -4.19
CA GLY A 23 16.80 -24.69 -4.22
C GLY A 23 17.73 -24.23 -3.09
N THR A 24 17.29 -23.32 -2.20
CA THR A 24 18.12 -22.84 -1.08
C THR A 24 17.81 -23.56 0.23
N PRO A 25 18.76 -23.58 1.20
CA PRO A 25 18.54 -24.23 2.49
C PRO A 25 17.28 -23.73 3.20
N VAL A 26 16.55 -24.67 3.78
CA VAL A 26 15.39 -24.39 4.64
C VAL A 26 15.90 -23.93 6.00
N ILE A 27 15.45 -22.76 6.44
CA ILE A 27 15.67 -22.24 7.79
C ILE A 27 14.70 -22.95 8.74
N GLU A 28 13.40 -22.92 8.41
CA GLU A 28 12.35 -23.57 9.19
C GLU A 28 11.07 -23.81 8.35
N SER A 29 10.06 -24.46 8.93
CA SER A 29 8.77 -24.71 8.30
C SER A 29 7.64 -24.36 9.26
N ILE A 30 6.69 -23.55 8.80
CA ILE A 30 5.51 -23.14 9.55
C ILE A 30 4.29 -23.72 8.84
N ASP A 31 3.68 -24.74 9.43
CA ASP A 31 2.47 -25.39 8.90
C ASP A 31 2.60 -25.85 7.43
N GLY A 32 3.78 -26.34 7.07
CA GLY A 32 4.09 -26.81 5.72
C GLY A 32 4.62 -25.71 4.79
N ASN A 33 4.55 -24.44 5.18
CA ASN A 33 5.21 -23.34 4.47
C ASN A 33 6.68 -23.27 4.89
N LYS A 34 7.58 -23.59 3.97
CA LYS A 34 9.03 -23.53 4.21
C LYS A 34 9.52 -22.09 4.13
N ILE A 35 10.24 -21.64 5.16
CA ILE A 35 11.08 -20.45 5.11
C ILE A 35 12.47 -20.91 4.71
N THR A 36 12.90 -20.53 3.52
CA THR A 36 14.25 -20.76 2.97
C THR A 36 15.09 -19.50 3.05
N ILE A 37 16.41 -19.62 2.87
CA ILE A 37 17.30 -18.47 2.76
C ILE A 37 16.84 -17.51 1.64
N SER A 38 16.55 -18.03 0.44
CA SER A 38 16.12 -17.18 -0.67
C SER A 38 14.77 -16.53 -0.44
N SER A 39 13.80 -17.21 0.18
CA SER A 39 12.51 -16.60 0.53
C SER A 39 12.66 -15.43 1.50
N PHE A 40 13.57 -15.56 2.47
CA PHE A 40 13.84 -14.51 3.45
C PHE A 40 14.54 -13.31 2.81
N GLU A 41 15.57 -13.56 2.00
CA GLU A 41 16.28 -12.49 1.27
C GLU A 41 15.33 -11.77 0.30
N SER A 42 14.46 -12.52 -0.38
CA SER A 42 13.44 -11.95 -1.28
C SER A 42 12.41 -11.12 -0.52
N ALA A 43 12.02 -11.53 0.70
CA ALA A 43 11.12 -10.75 1.54
C ALA A 43 11.76 -9.42 1.98
N LEU A 44 13.05 -9.43 2.32
CA LEU A 44 13.80 -8.20 2.62
C LEU A 44 13.89 -7.29 1.38
N ASP A 45 14.24 -7.85 0.23
CA ASP A 45 14.34 -7.09 -1.02
C ASP A 45 13.00 -6.46 -1.41
N THR A 46 11.91 -7.23 -1.29
CA THR A 46 10.55 -6.75 -1.52
C THR A 46 10.15 -5.64 -0.54
N ALA A 47 10.54 -5.74 0.73
CA ALA A 47 10.27 -4.68 1.70
C ALA A 47 11.01 -3.38 1.34
N LEU A 48 12.25 -3.48 0.83
CA LEU A 48 13.02 -2.34 0.35
C LEU A 48 12.41 -1.73 -0.93
N ASP A 49 11.94 -2.56 -1.85
CA ASP A 49 11.23 -2.09 -3.06
C ASP A 49 9.91 -1.40 -2.71
N SER A 50 9.14 -1.98 -1.78
CA SER A 50 7.92 -1.36 -1.28
C SER A 50 8.19 0.00 -0.66
N LEU A 51 9.23 0.12 0.18
CA LEU A 51 9.61 1.39 0.78
C LEU A 51 10.09 2.40 -0.28
N SER A 52 10.85 1.95 -1.28
CA SER A 52 11.31 2.77 -2.40
C SER A 52 10.14 3.36 -3.19
N ARG A 53 9.15 2.52 -3.56
CA ARG A 53 7.97 2.94 -4.32
C ARG A 53 7.04 3.82 -3.50
N THR A 54 6.77 3.46 -2.25
CA THR A 54 5.85 4.22 -1.37
C THR A 54 6.40 5.58 -0.96
N GLN A 55 7.71 5.68 -0.75
CA GLN A 55 8.37 6.96 -0.39
C GLN A 55 8.85 7.73 -1.62
N ASN A 56 8.72 7.18 -2.83
CA ASN A 56 9.22 7.78 -4.07
C ASN A 56 10.73 8.12 -4.00
N ILE A 57 11.52 7.21 -3.42
CA ILE A 57 12.97 7.35 -3.24
C ILE A 57 13.64 6.18 -3.94
N GLU A 58 14.74 6.40 -4.65
CA GLU A 58 15.49 5.32 -5.30
C GLU A 58 15.90 4.25 -4.27
N LYS A 59 15.71 2.96 -4.60
CA LYS A 59 16.07 1.83 -3.72
C LYS A 59 17.51 1.92 -3.19
N LYS A 60 18.46 2.38 -4.01
CA LYS A 60 19.86 2.57 -3.60
C LYS A 60 20.00 3.55 -2.43
N ASN A 61 19.19 4.62 -2.41
CA ASN A 61 19.17 5.62 -1.35
C ASN A 61 18.47 5.06 -0.11
N VAL A 62 17.40 4.28 -0.27
CA VAL A 62 16.78 3.53 0.84
C VAL A 62 17.81 2.62 1.51
N ILE A 63 18.57 1.84 0.74
CA ILE A 63 19.63 0.96 1.25
C ILE A 63 20.70 1.78 1.96
N LYS A 64 21.18 2.86 1.35
CA LYS A 64 22.17 3.77 1.95
C LYS A 64 21.69 4.30 3.31
N PHE A 65 20.45 4.79 3.37
CA PHE A 65 19.85 5.33 4.58
C PHE A 65 19.57 4.27 5.64
N LEU A 66 19.23 3.04 5.30
CA LEU A 66 18.92 2.01 6.29
C LEU A 66 20.16 1.26 6.82
N PHE A 67 21.22 1.12 6.01
CA PHE A 67 22.30 0.19 6.31
C PHE A 67 23.71 0.79 6.32
N ILE A 68 23.94 1.92 5.65
CA ILE A 68 25.31 2.39 5.37
C ILE A 68 25.61 3.71 6.08
N GLU A 69 24.71 4.68 5.98
CA GLU A 69 25.01 6.07 6.35
C GLU A 69 25.10 6.28 7.88
N GLU A 70 25.81 7.30 8.33
CA GLU A 70 25.79 7.70 9.74
C GLU A 70 24.45 8.34 10.12
N GLU A 71 24.03 8.19 11.38
CA GLU A 71 22.70 8.66 11.83
C GLU A 71 22.45 10.15 11.56
N SER A 72 23.49 11.00 11.66
CA SER A 72 23.42 12.44 11.43
C SER A 72 23.05 12.83 9.98
N LYS A 73 23.20 11.93 9.03
CA LYS A 73 22.95 12.16 7.59
C LYS A 73 21.72 11.42 7.08
N VAL A 74 20.99 10.73 7.96
CA VAL A 74 19.81 9.93 7.61
C VAL A 74 18.56 10.76 7.91
N PRO A 75 17.60 10.86 6.97
CA PRO A 75 16.34 11.55 7.25
C PRO A 75 15.60 10.92 8.44
N GLN A 76 14.95 11.74 9.26
CA GLN A 76 14.30 11.29 10.51
C GLN A 76 13.32 10.12 10.31
N ALA A 77 12.57 10.12 9.21
CA ALA A 77 11.66 9.02 8.86
C ALA A 77 12.40 7.68 8.70
N PHE A 78 13.61 7.68 8.12
CA PHE A 78 14.42 6.47 7.95
C PHE A 78 15.14 6.07 9.23
N LEU A 79 15.50 7.01 10.10
CA LEU A 79 16.07 6.72 11.43
C LEU A 79 15.11 5.87 12.27
N GLN A 80 13.80 6.15 12.21
CA GLN A 80 12.78 5.37 12.89
C GLN A 80 12.61 3.96 12.31
N LEU A 81 12.91 3.76 11.03
CA LEU A 81 12.79 2.48 10.33
C LEU A 81 14.04 1.61 10.49
N ARG A 82 15.23 2.20 10.65
CA ARG A 82 16.51 1.47 10.79
C ARG A 82 16.46 0.27 11.73
N PRO A 83 15.91 0.38 12.97
CA PRO A 83 15.86 -0.75 13.88
C PRO A 83 15.10 -1.94 13.29
N GLU A 84 14.01 -1.68 12.56
CA GLU A 84 13.13 -2.69 11.95
C GLU A 84 13.82 -3.44 10.81
N PHE A 85 14.76 -2.81 10.12
CA PHE A 85 15.52 -3.41 9.03
C PHE A 85 16.83 -4.09 9.50
N LYS A 86 17.17 -4.07 10.79
CA LYS A 86 18.29 -4.87 11.30
C LYS A 86 18.01 -6.35 11.03
N LYS A 87 18.92 -7.06 10.37
CA LYS A 87 18.74 -8.44 9.86
C LYS A 87 17.98 -9.37 10.83
N ARG A 88 18.40 -9.42 12.11
CA ARG A 88 17.75 -10.25 13.13
C ARG A 88 16.31 -9.82 13.40
N ARG A 89 16.08 -8.53 13.61
CA ARG A 89 14.73 -8.00 13.88
C ARG A 89 13.82 -8.16 12.68
N PHE A 90 14.33 -7.91 11.47
CA PHE A 90 13.58 -8.12 10.24
C PHE A 90 13.17 -9.59 10.08
N PHE A 91 14.08 -10.53 10.36
CA PHE A 91 13.77 -11.96 10.39
C PHE A 91 12.69 -12.29 11.42
N ASP A 92 12.85 -11.86 12.68
CA ASP A 92 11.88 -12.14 13.74
C ASP A 92 10.47 -11.62 13.36
N ARG A 93 10.39 -10.43 12.76
CA ARG A 93 9.13 -9.85 12.27
C ARG A 93 8.56 -10.58 11.06
N TYR A 94 9.39 -10.97 10.10
CA TYR A 94 8.97 -11.77 8.94
C TYR A 94 8.40 -13.12 9.40
N HIS A 95 9.09 -13.78 10.32
CA HIS A 95 8.62 -15.01 10.94
C HIS A 95 7.27 -14.82 11.65
N GLU A 96 7.13 -13.78 12.48
CA GLU A 96 5.86 -13.47 13.17
C GLU A 96 4.71 -13.25 12.17
N MET A 97 4.93 -12.51 11.09
CA MET A 97 3.94 -12.31 10.04
C MET A 97 3.52 -13.64 9.39
N MET A 98 4.47 -14.54 9.15
CA MET A 98 4.19 -15.87 8.59
C MET A 98 3.38 -16.75 9.54
N VAL A 99 3.71 -16.75 10.84
CA VAL A 99 2.96 -17.48 11.88
C VAL A 99 1.53 -16.97 11.98
N VAL A 100 1.35 -15.65 12.08
CA VAL A 100 0.02 -15.01 12.18
C VAL A 100 -0.80 -15.31 10.93
N LYS A 101 -0.20 -15.19 9.74
CA LYS A 101 -0.87 -15.52 8.47
C LYS A 101 -1.32 -16.98 8.45
N SER A 102 -0.48 -17.91 8.87
CA SER A 102 -0.82 -19.34 8.92
C SER A 102 -2.02 -19.61 9.85
N ALA A 103 -2.03 -19.00 11.04
CA ALA A 103 -3.14 -19.09 11.97
C ALA A 103 -4.44 -18.47 11.40
N ALA A 104 -4.34 -17.32 10.73
CA ALA A 104 -5.47 -16.67 10.06
C ALA A 104 -6.05 -17.55 8.93
N ASP A 105 -5.19 -18.19 8.13
CA ASP A 105 -5.64 -19.06 7.04
C ASP A 105 -6.31 -20.33 7.58
N LYS A 106 -5.77 -20.94 8.65
CA LYS A 106 -6.36 -22.11 9.32
C LYS A 106 -7.71 -21.83 9.95
N SER A 107 -7.87 -20.66 10.59
CA SER A 107 -9.16 -20.24 11.18
C SER A 107 -10.20 -19.83 10.14
N GLY A 108 -9.83 -19.77 8.86
CA GLY A 108 -10.70 -19.30 7.79
C GLY A 108 -10.88 -17.78 7.77
N PHE A 109 -10.09 -17.02 8.54
CA PHE A 109 -10.16 -15.55 8.57
C PHE A 109 -10.01 -14.95 7.17
N SER A 110 -8.98 -15.36 6.43
CA SER A 110 -8.72 -14.91 5.05
C SER A 110 -9.79 -15.35 4.03
N LYS A 111 -10.68 -16.28 4.41
CA LYS A 111 -11.75 -16.80 3.54
C LYS A 111 -13.07 -16.04 3.69
N ARG A 112 -13.24 -15.25 4.76
CA ARG A 112 -14.43 -14.43 5.02
C ARG A 112 -14.65 -13.43 3.88
N SER A 113 -15.91 -13.18 3.53
CA SER A 113 -16.28 -12.30 2.41
C SER A 113 -15.85 -10.85 2.66
N ASP A 114 -16.07 -10.33 3.86
CA ASP A 114 -15.68 -8.97 4.25
C ASP A 114 -14.16 -8.76 4.16
N ILE A 115 -13.36 -9.73 4.63
CA ILE A 115 -11.90 -9.68 4.54
C ILE A 115 -11.44 -9.71 3.08
N LYS A 116 -12.05 -10.54 2.23
CA LYS A 116 -11.72 -10.59 0.80
C LYS A 116 -12.00 -9.27 0.09
N GLU A 117 -13.13 -8.62 0.37
CA GLU A 117 -13.44 -7.32 -0.23
C GLU A 117 -12.48 -6.23 0.26
N ILE A 118 -12.10 -6.25 1.54
CA ILE A 118 -11.06 -5.34 2.07
C ILE A 118 -9.73 -5.56 1.33
N LEU A 119 -9.27 -6.81 1.22
CA LEU A 119 -8.00 -7.13 0.56
C LEU A 119 -8.01 -6.71 -0.92
N LYS A 120 -9.11 -6.98 -1.63
CA LYS A 120 -9.31 -6.56 -3.02
C LYS A 120 -9.26 -5.04 -3.18
N PHE A 121 -9.88 -4.30 -2.26
CA PHE A 121 -9.82 -2.84 -2.27
C PHE A 121 -8.41 -2.31 -1.99
N GLN A 122 -7.68 -2.92 -1.05
CA GLN A 122 -6.29 -2.57 -0.75
C GLN A 122 -5.36 -2.88 -1.93
N GLU A 123 -5.51 -4.04 -2.57
CA GLU A 123 -4.78 -4.41 -3.78
C GLU A 123 -5.01 -3.39 -4.90
N MET A 124 -6.26 -3.00 -5.15
CA MET A 124 -6.60 -2.00 -6.14
C MET A 124 -5.94 -0.63 -5.84
N GLN A 125 -5.98 -0.17 -4.59
CA GLN A 125 -5.32 1.08 -4.20
C GLN A 125 -3.80 1.03 -4.37
N LEU A 126 -3.18 -0.08 -3.98
CA LEU A 126 -1.74 -0.27 -4.12
C LEU A 126 -1.31 -0.30 -5.60
N ILE A 127 -2.01 -1.06 -6.43
CA ILE A 127 -1.74 -1.13 -7.88
C ILE A 127 -1.96 0.24 -8.53
N TYR A 128 -3.06 0.92 -8.21
CA TYR A 128 -3.35 2.27 -8.71
C TYR A 128 -2.20 3.24 -8.43
N GLY A 129 -1.77 3.33 -7.17
CA GLY A 129 -0.68 4.20 -6.75
C GLY A 129 0.64 3.86 -7.42
N MET A 130 1.06 2.58 -7.36
CA MET A 130 2.35 2.13 -7.92
C MET A 130 2.41 2.33 -9.44
N TYR A 131 1.34 1.97 -10.16
CA TYR A 131 1.32 2.04 -11.61
C TYR A 131 1.32 3.48 -12.10
N ILE A 132 0.53 4.37 -11.49
CA ILE A 132 0.53 5.79 -11.86
C ILE A 132 1.88 6.44 -11.58
N ALA A 133 2.48 6.16 -10.42
CA ALA A 133 3.81 6.67 -10.09
C ALA A 133 4.84 6.24 -11.16
N GLU A 134 4.84 4.98 -11.56
CA GLU A 134 5.72 4.46 -12.61
C GLU A 134 5.46 5.13 -13.99
N GLN A 135 4.19 5.33 -14.35
CA GLN A 135 3.82 6.03 -15.59
C GLN A 135 4.20 7.53 -15.59
N ILE A 136 4.23 8.16 -14.41
CA ILE A 136 4.70 9.54 -14.24
C ILE A 136 6.23 9.59 -14.33
N GLU A 137 6.91 8.75 -13.56
CA GLU A 137 8.39 8.74 -13.50
C GLU A 137 9.01 8.47 -14.87
N SER A 138 8.45 7.54 -15.65
CA SER A 138 8.92 7.24 -17.00
C SER A 138 8.82 8.42 -17.99
N ARG A 139 8.06 9.47 -17.67
CA ARG A 139 7.91 10.68 -18.51
C ARG A 139 8.72 11.87 -18.01
N ILE A 140 9.09 11.88 -16.74
CA ILE A 140 9.84 12.98 -16.15
C ILE A 140 11.32 12.85 -16.55
N LYS A 141 11.74 13.72 -17.47
CA LYS A 141 13.16 13.92 -17.79
C LYS A 141 13.69 15.12 -17.01
N ILE A 142 14.81 14.94 -16.32
CA ILE A 142 15.50 15.97 -15.55
C ILE A 142 16.93 16.02 -16.07
N SER A 143 17.28 17.15 -16.68
CA SER A 143 18.63 17.41 -17.20
C SER A 143 19.55 17.88 -16.08
N GLU A 144 20.87 17.85 -16.31
CA GLU A 144 21.83 18.44 -15.37
C GLU A 144 21.62 19.95 -15.21
N GLN A 145 21.19 20.64 -16.27
CA GLN A 145 20.85 22.06 -16.22
C GLN A 145 19.67 22.32 -15.28
N ASP A 146 18.63 21.47 -15.31
CA ASP A 146 17.49 21.56 -14.40
C ASP A 146 17.95 21.40 -12.93
N LEU A 147 18.88 20.48 -12.68
CA LEU A 147 19.45 20.25 -11.33
C LEU A 147 20.29 21.43 -10.85
N ALA A 148 21.13 21.99 -11.73
CA ALA A 148 21.95 23.15 -11.41
C ALA A 148 21.08 24.37 -11.07
N GLN A 149 20.07 24.64 -11.89
CA GLN A 149 19.12 25.74 -11.64
C GLN A 149 18.33 25.49 -10.35
N GLY A 150 17.75 24.31 -10.16
CA GLY A 150 16.99 23.99 -8.95
C GLY A 150 17.83 24.09 -7.68
N CYS A 151 19.11 23.70 -7.74
CA CYS A 151 20.04 23.86 -6.62
C CYS A 151 20.33 25.34 -6.33
N GLN A 152 20.51 26.17 -7.36
CA GLN A 152 20.69 27.62 -7.19
C GLN A 152 19.45 28.27 -6.57
N GLU A 153 18.26 27.88 -7.02
CA GLU A 153 16.99 28.35 -6.46
C GLU A 153 16.84 27.94 -4.99
N LEU A 154 17.16 26.69 -4.65
CA LEU A 154 17.12 26.20 -3.26
C LEU A 154 18.05 26.99 -2.34
N ARG A 155 19.30 27.23 -2.77
CA ARG A 155 20.28 28.02 -2.02
C ARG A 155 19.87 29.47 -1.85
N THR A 156 19.21 30.04 -2.85
CA THR A 156 18.69 31.42 -2.78
C THR A 156 17.51 31.51 -1.81
N LYS A 157 16.63 30.51 -1.80
CA LYS A 157 15.38 30.53 -1.04
C LYS A 157 15.56 30.09 0.41
N TYR A 158 16.49 29.18 0.69
CA TYR A 158 16.65 28.55 1.99
C TYR A 158 18.12 28.59 2.43
N LYS A 159 18.43 29.34 3.50
CA LYS A 159 19.79 29.41 4.07
C LYS A 159 20.39 28.04 4.39
N GLN A 160 19.57 27.11 4.87
CA GLN A 160 20.00 25.73 5.17
C GLN A 160 20.45 24.94 3.94
N ALA A 161 20.10 25.37 2.72
CA ALA A 161 20.57 24.74 1.48
C ALA A 161 21.99 25.19 1.10
N GLU A 162 22.51 26.30 1.66
CA GLU A 162 23.88 26.77 1.42
C GLU A 162 24.93 25.77 1.93
N SER A 163 24.63 25.05 3.02
CA SER A 163 25.54 24.06 3.61
C SER A 163 25.48 22.67 2.94
N LEU A 164 24.59 22.45 1.98
CA LEU A 164 24.48 21.15 1.29
C LEU A 164 25.65 20.97 0.31
N THR A 165 26.18 19.74 0.25
CA THR A 165 27.09 19.35 -0.84
C THR A 165 26.37 19.44 -2.18
N LEU A 166 27.13 19.49 -3.28
CA LEU A 166 26.53 19.56 -4.62
C LEU A 166 25.59 18.39 -4.89
N GLU A 167 26.00 17.17 -4.52
CA GLU A 167 25.19 15.96 -4.64
C GLU A 167 23.88 16.06 -3.84
N GLN A 168 23.96 16.47 -2.57
CA GLN A 168 22.77 16.65 -1.72
C GLN A 168 21.83 17.72 -2.27
N CYS A 169 22.38 18.81 -2.78
CA CYS A 169 21.61 19.88 -3.40
C CYS A 169 20.92 19.41 -4.68
N TYR A 170 21.59 18.60 -5.49
CA TYR A 170 21.02 18.02 -6.71
C TYR A 170 19.92 17.00 -6.40
N ASP A 171 20.08 16.17 -5.38
CA ASP A 171 19.03 15.25 -4.95
C ASP A 171 17.80 15.99 -4.43
N ALA A 172 17.98 17.07 -3.65
CA ALA A 172 16.88 17.92 -3.21
C ALA A 172 16.18 18.62 -4.39
N ALA A 173 16.95 19.18 -5.32
CA ALA A 173 16.42 19.79 -6.54
C ALA A 173 15.64 18.76 -7.38
N ARG A 174 16.18 17.55 -7.55
CA ARG A 174 15.53 16.45 -8.27
C ARG A 174 14.18 16.12 -7.63
N ALA A 175 14.11 16.01 -6.30
CA ALA A 175 12.86 15.73 -5.60
C ALA A 175 11.81 16.84 -5.81
N GLN A 176 12.20 18.12 -5.72
CA GLN A 176 11.30 19.25 -5.96
C GLN A 176 10.79 19.29 -7.41
N ILE A 177 11.70 19.10 -8.39
CA ILE A 177 11.34 19.06 -9.81
C ILE A 177 10.42 17.88 -10.11
N LYS A 178 10.72 16.69 -9.57
CA LYS A 178 9.85 15.51 -9.68
C LYS A 178 8.46 15.78 -9.11
N GLY A 179 8.36 16.38 -7.92
CA GLY A 179 7.08 16.71 -7.29
C GLY A 179 6.21 17.60 -8.19
N ARG A 180 6.75 18.73 -8.64
CA ARG A 180 6.05 19.67 -9.52
C ARG A 180 5.66 19.05 -10.86
N LYS A 181 6.62 18.41 -11.55
CA LYS A 181 6.35 17.80 -12.87
C LYS A 181 5.34 16.65 -12.75
N SER A 182 5.33 15.91 -11.64
CA SER A 182 4.34 14.87 -11.38
C SER A 182 2.92 15.42 -11.36
N GLU A 183 2.70 16.53 -10.63
CA GLU A 183 1.40 17.19 -10.54
C GLU A 183 0.94 17.70 -11.91
N GLU A 184 1.84 18.33 -12.67
CA GLU A 184 1.55 18.89 -14.01
C GLU A 184 1.08 17.81 -15.00
N ILE A 185 1.67 16.61 -14.97
CA ILE A 185 1.37 15.56 -15.95
C ILE A 185 0.35 14.53 -15.46
N TYR A 186 -0.04 14.56 -14.18
CA TYR A 186 -0.89 13.56 -13.53
C TYR A 186 -2.15 13.25 -14.33
N LYS A 187 -2.90 14.30 -14.71
CA LYS A 187 -4.16 14.16 -15.46
C LYS A 187 -3.94 13.51 -16.83
N SER A 188 -2.93 13.94 -17.59
CA SER A 188 -2.67 13.35 -18.92
C SER A 188 -2.17 11.91 -18.82
N VAL A 189 -1.48 11.55 -17.73
CA VAL A 189 -1.12 10.16 -17.45
C VAL A 189 -2.38 9.32 -17.25
N LEU A 190 -3.32 9.78 -16.41
CA LEU A 190 -4.59 9.10 -16.20
C LEU A 190 -5.40 8.94 -17.49
N ASP A 191 -5.50 10.00 -18.29
CA ASP A 191 -6.32 9.96 -19.51
C ASP A 191 -5.73 8.97 -20.53
N ARG A 192 -4.41 8.92 -20.69
CA ARG A 192 -3.76 7.89 -21.52
C ARG A 192 -3.96 6.48 -20.98
N ILE A 193 -3.93 6.28 -19.65
CA ILE A 193 -4.21 4.96 -19.06
C ILE A 193 -5.65 4.54 -19.37
N LYS A 194 -6.62 5.47 -19.34
CA LYS A 194 -8.01 5.16 -19.74
C LYS A 194 -8.11 4.76 -21.20
N GLU A 195 -7.33 5.38 -22.09
CA GLU A 195 -7.30 5.05 -23.52
C GLU A 195 -6.77 3.64 -23.80
N THR A 196 -6.00 3.01 -22.88
CA THR A 196 -5.50 1.65 -23.06
C THR A 196 -6.50 0.56 -22.66
N VAL A 197 -7.65 0.93 -22.09
CA VAL A 197 -8.67 -0.02 -21.61
C VAL A 197 -10.01 0.19 -22.32
N ALA A 198 -10.69 -0.90 -22.64
CA ALA A 198 -12.03 -0.85 -23.22
C ALA A 198 -13.08 -0.64 -22.13
N ILE A 199 -13.74 0.53 -22.13
CA ILE A 199 -14.81 0.87 -21.20
C ILE A 199 -16.15 0.76 -21.92
N LYS A 200 -17.01 -0.17 -21.47
CA LYS A 200 -18.38 -0.34 -21.99
C LYS A 200 -19.37 0.24 -20.99
N HIS A 201 -20.14 1.23 -21.41
CA HIS A 201 -21.20 1.83 -20.61
C HIS A 201 -22.53 1.10 -20.87
N ASN A 202 -23.30 0.88 -19.81
CA ASN A 202 -24.67 0.38 -19.93
C ASN A 202 -25.62 1.56 -20.14
N GLU A 203 -26.08 1.76 -21.37
CA GLU A 203 -26.96 2.88 -21.74
C GLU A 203 -28.30 2.90 -20.99
N LYS A 204 -28.70 1.77 -20.37
CA LYS A 204 -29.93 1.68 -19.57
C LYS A 204 -29.74 2.11 -18.11
N PHE A 205 -28.50 2.37 -17.69
CA PHE A 205 -28.19 2.74 -16.31
C PHE A 205 -27.82 4.22 -16.23
N ASP A 206 -28.61 4.99 -15.50
CA ASP A 206 -28.35 6.40 -15.22
C ASP A 206 -27.39 6.52 -14.02
N LEU A 207 -26.10 6.59 -14.33
CA LEU A 207 -25.04 6.66 -13.33
C LEU A 207 -25.13 7.93 -12.47
N GLU A 208 -25.38 9.09 -13.10
CA GLU A 208 -25.42 10.37 -12.40
C GLU A 208 -26.60 10.41 -11.41
N LYS A 209 -27.81 9.99 -11.84
CA LYS A 209 -28.95 9.88 -10.93
C LYS A 209 -28.66 8.93 -9.76
N TYR A 210 -28.02 7.79 -10.03
CA TYR A 210 -27.67 6.85 -8.97
C TYR A 210 -26.71 7.49 -7.97
N LEU A 211 -25.60 8.09 -8.43
CA LEU A 211 -24.59 8.69 -7.56
C LEU A 211 -25.13 9.88 -6.75
N ASP A 212 -25.96 10.73 -7.36
CA ASP A 212 -26.46 11.96 -6.72
C ASP A 212 -27.66 11.73 -5.80
N LYS A 213 -28.52 10.74 -6.09
CA LYS A 213 -29.84 10.62 -5.45
C LYS A 213 -30.13 9.28 -4.81
N GLU A 214 -29.52 8.19 -5.29
CA GLU A 214 -29.87 6.82 -4.86
C GLU A 214 -28.76 6.16 -4.04
N PHE A 215 -27.51 6.60 -4.22
CA PHE A 215 -26.36 6.09 -3.48
C PHE A 215 -26.43 6.48 -2.01
N SER A 216 -26.38 5.49 -1.13
CA SER A 216 -26.40 5.69 0.32
C SER A 216 -25.15 5.11 0.95
N ILE A 217 -24.50 5.89 1.81
CA ILE A 217 -23.37 5.43 2.61
C ILE A 217 -23.92 4.60 3.78
N PRO A 218 -23.53 3.32 3.92
CA PRO A 218 -23.96 2.48 5.04
C PRO A 218 -23.64 3.15 6.39
N GLY A 219 -24.64 3.25 7.27
CA GLY A 219 -24.49 3.85 8.60
C GLY A 219 -24.68 5.37 8.65
N VAL A 220 -24.81 6.05 7.51
CA VAL A 220 -25.24 7.46 7.44
C VAL A 220 -26.74 7.47 7.14
N ASN A 221 -27.55 7.53 8.19
CA ASN A 221 -29.01 7.51 8.07
C ASN A 221 -29.51 8.61 7.12
N LYS A 222 -30.47 8.22 6.27
CA LYS A 222 -31.34 9.10 5.49
C LYS A 222 -31.93 10.20 6.39
N VAL A 223 -31.33 11.38 6.36
CA VAL A 223 -31.95 12.62 6.81
C VAL A 223 -32.15 13.47 5.57
N GLU A 224 -33.26 13.25 4.87
CA GLU A 224 -34.04 14.25 4.16
C GLU A 224 -35.07 13.54 3.26
N ALA A 225 -36.28 13.38 3.80
CA ALA A 225 -37.48 13.48 2.99
C ALA A 225 -38.25 14.69 3.56
N PRO A 226 -38.62 15.69 2.73
CA PRO A 226 -39.40 16.82 3.22
C PRO A 226 -40.81 16.34 3.60
N ALA A 227 -41.32 16.90 4.70
CA ALA A 227 -42.56 16.53 5.35
C ALA A 227 -43.80 16.65 4.44
N PRO A 228 -44.85 15.83 4.66
CA PRO A 228 -46.19 16.21 4.25
C PRO A 228 -46.76 17.20 5.27
N GLU A 229 -47.13 18.37 4.77
CA GLU A 229 -48.03 19.31 5.44
C GLU A 229 -49.34 18.59 5.84
N THR A 230 -49.69 18.64 7.12
CA THR A 230 -51.06 18.42 7.57
C THR A 230 -51.59 19.69 8.22
N THR A 231 -52.46 20.33 7.45
CA THR A 231 -53.35 21.41 7.83
C THR A 231 -54.33 20.97 8.93
N THR A 232 -54.50 21.86 9.92
CA THR A 232 -55.72 22.15 10.69
C THR A 232 -56.48 21.01 11.39
N SER A 233 -56.57 21.08 12.73
CA SER A 233 -57.72 21.74 13.40
C SER A 233 -57.64 21.61 14.93
N THR A 234 -57.64 22.75 15.61
CA THR A 234 -57.93 22.93 17.05
C THR A 234 -59.38 22.56 17.38
N PRO A 235 -59.64 22.01 18.58
CA PRO A 235 -60.71 22.57 19.42
C PRO A 235 -60.22 23.01 20.80
N ALA A 236 -60.91 24.03 21.30
CA ALA A 236 -60.68 24.79 22.53
C ALA A 236 -60.96 23.99 23.83
N PRO A 237 -60.50 24.46 25.00
CA PRO A 237 -60.44 23.71 26.25
C PRO A 237 -61.75 23.75 27.05
N GLU A 238 -62.19 22.61 27.56
CA GLU A 238 -63.34 22.49 28.48
C GLU A 238 -62.86 22.41 29.94
N ALA A 239 -63.66 23.03 30.80
CA ALA A 239 -63.30 23.61 32.09
C ALA A 239 -63.05 22.61 33.23
N ALA A 240 -62.21 23.06 34.18
CA ALA A 240 -62.14 22.50 35.52
C ALA A 240 -63.42 22.77 36.33
N PRO A 241 -63.75 21.93 37.32
CA PRO A 241 -64.42 22.39 38.52
C PRO A 241 -63.47 22.46 39.73
N ALA A 242 -63.67 23.52 40.49
CA ALA A 242 -63.05 23.85 41.77
C ALA A 242 -63.40 22.82 42.87
N ALA A 243 -62.42 22.46 43.71
CA ALA A 243 -62.27 22.85 45.11
C ALA A 243 -63.15 22.08 46.13
N GLU A 244 -62.50 21.47 47.13
CA GLU A 244 -62.87 21.74 48.52
C GLU A 244 -61.72 21.44 49.49
N THR A 245 -61.69 22.26 50.54
CA THR A 245 -60.64 22.43 51.53
C THR A 245 -61.12 21.83 52.83
N LYS A 246 -60.32 20.96 53.47
CA LYS A 246 -60.08 21.00 54.92
C LYS A 246 -58.92 20.11 55.32
#